data_AF-A0A1A9K6X8-F1
#
_entry.id   AF-A0A1A9K6X8-F1
#
_cell.length_a   1.000
_cell.length_b   1.000
_cell.length_c   1.000
_cell.angle_alpha   90.00
_cell.angle_beta   90.00
_cell.angle_gamma   90.00
#
_symmetry.space_group_name_H-M   'P 1'
#
loop_
_entity.id
_entity.type
_entity.pdbx_description
1 polymer ?
#
loop_
_entity_poly.entity_id
_entity_poly.type
_entity_poly.pdbx_seq_one_letter_code
_entity_poly.pdbx_strand_id
1 'polypeptide(L)'
;MTFLCVRRLLLAGVLLCLAGGANAELRALSDSQLSDVTGQAFINLATDAAAGINYTRLNIGATVETQLNMNKLQLGLYDRAGEAANSADISINNFALGTVNNQTGQINPFTIVDPYVEFAYDGNKMVGVRIGFNQAKGVLSGDIQSLTGNIPVHIKGTADAIYNKATVGQQLLLGLAGIYRSSTVEADAGLVTSGGASDPVRGTYAGMTNGSRLDCTNGCVPLWTDIVTGLFTSNSCAILGITTCFKLSQFQSLPVGDLSQAGLAGAAKGFFISLQSQDVQWRDMDSGQMITALKGAFMNMPKYRDANGNLVSPINIDFNQAFNGIPRQDTCVGMNKGC
;
A
#
# COMPACT_ATOMS: atom_id res chain seq x y z
N MET A 1 85.08 11.00 -9.60
CA MET A 1 84.70 9.57 -9.73
C MET A 1 84.39 9.02 -8.35
N THR A 2 83.41 8.12 -8.27
CA THR A 2 83.24 7.08 -7.24
C THR A 2 82.82 7.42 -5.79
N PHE A 3 81.96 8.42 -5.51
CA PHE A 3 81.28 8.45 -4.19
C PHE A 3 79.79 8.82 -4.16
N LEU A 4 79.20 9.44 -5.19
CA LEU A 4 77.76 9.77 -5.18
C LEU A 4 76.84 8.62 -5.65
N CYS A 5 77.38 7.56 -6.25
CA CYS A 5 76.60 6.44 -6.82
C CYS A 5 76.12 5.44 -5.73
N VAL A 6 76.83 5.33 -4.61
CA VAL A 6 76.53 4.34 -3.55
C VAL A 6 75.32 4.75 -2.70
N ARG A 7 75.02 6.06 -2.59
CA ARG A 7 73.92 6.56 -1.76
C ARG A 7 72.53 6.39 -2.39
N ARG A 8 72.45 6.16 -3.72
CA ARG A 8 71.18 5.88 -4.43
C ARG A 8 70.84 4.39 -4.50
N LEU A 9 71.81 3.49 -4.35
CA LEU A 9 71.54 2.04 -4.31
C LEU A 9 70.97 1.57 -2.96
N LEU A 10 71.30 2.25 -1.86
CA LEU A 10 70.82 1.91 -0.52
C LEU A 10 69.35 2.28 -0.27
N LEU A 11 68.78 3.24 -1.01
CA LEU A 11 67.35 3.61 -0.86
C LEU A 11 66.40 2.73 -1.70
N ALA A 12 66.90 2.09 -2.76
CA ALA A 12 66.07 1.20 -3.60
C ALA A 12 65.97 -0.23 -3.04
N GLY A 13 66.96 -0.68 -2.26
CA GLY A 13 66.93 -2.00 -1.60
C GLY A 13 66.00 -2.06 -0.38
N VAL A 14 65.74 -0.93 0.29
CA VAL A 14 64.92 -0.89 1.50
C VAL A 14 63.42 -0.80 1.19
N LEU A 15 63.02 -0.29 0.02
CA LEU A 15 61.60 -0.22 -0.38
C LEU A 15 61.04 -1.50 -1.02
N LEU A 16 61.88 -2.44 -1.48
CA LEU A 16 61.40 -3.69 -2.07
C LEU A 16 61.12 -4.80 -1.03
N CYS A 17 61.60 -4.66 0.21
CA CYS A 17 61.32 -5.60 1.30
C CYS A 17 60.04 -5.28 2.10
N LEU A 18 59.32 -4.20 1.73
CA LEU A 18 58.03 -3.83 2.34
C LEU A 18 56.81 -4.31 1.55
N ALA A 19 57.01 -5.02 0.43
CA ALA A 19 55.96 -5.79 -0.22
C ALA A 19 55.71 -7.09 0.58
N GLY A 20 55.20 -6.94 1.80
CA GLY A 20 54.59 -8.05 2.52
C GLY A 20 53.48 -8.61 1.64
N GLY A 21 53.59 -9.90 1.30
CA GLY A 21 52.59 -10.58 0.50
C GLY A 21 51.22 -10.36 1.12
N ALA A 22 50.31 -9.76 0.35
CA ALA A 22 48.89 -9.78 0.65
C ALA A 22 48.42 -11.23 0.52
N ASN A 23 48.62 -12.00 1.60
CA ASN A 23 47.96 -13.26 1.80
C ASN A 23 46.48 -12.94 2.01
N ALA A 24 45.69 -12.98 0.93
CA ALA A 24 44.25 -13.06 1.03
C ALA A 24 43.89 -14.47 1.54
N GLU A 25 44.17 -14.71 2.81
CA GLU A 25 43.68 -15.88 3.53
C GLU A 25 42.26 -15.56 4.01
N LEU A 26 41.29 -16.38 3.64
CA LEU A 26 39.95 -16.36 4.26
C LEU A 26 40.11 -16.80 5.71
N ARG A 27 40.42 -15.86 6.61
CA ARG A 27 40.34 -16.10 8.05
C ARG A 27 38.88 -16.06 8.45
N ALA A 28 38.41 -17.13 9.06
CA ALA A 28 37.14 -17.11 9.80
C ALA A 28 37.23 -15.98 10.83
N LEU A 29 36.24 -15.08 10.82
CA LEU A 29 36.11 -14.01 11.79
C LEU A 29 36.03 -14.62 13.19
N SER A 30 36.82 -14.11 14.14
CA SER A 30 36.70 -14.51 15.54
C SER A 30 35.40 -13.97 16.13
N ASP A 31 34.83 -14.67 17.11
CA ASP A 31 33.59 -14.25 17.79
C ASP A 31 33.63 -12.81 18.33
N SER A 32 34.81 -12.30 18.67
CA SER A 32 35.02 -10.91 19.09
C SER A 32 34.82 -9.88 17.97
N GLN A 33 35.12 -10.23 16.71
CA GLN A 33 34.87 -9.39 15.54
C GLN A 33 33.44 -9.56 15.00
N LEU A 34 32.80 -10.72 15.26
CA LEU A 34 31.36 -10.90 15.08
C LEU A 34 30.53 -10.12 16.11
N SER A 35 31.08 -9.88 17.31
CA SER A 35 30.45 -9.05 18.35
C SER A 35 30.40 -7.55 17.98
N ASP A 36 31.33 -7.06 17.16
CA ASP A 36 31.31 -5.69 16.64
C ASP A 36 30.35 -5.52 15.45
N VAL A 37 29.82 -6.62 14.89
CA VAL A 37 28.71 -6.58 13.94
C VAL A 37 27.40 -6.60 14.73
N THR A 38 27.05 -5.46 15.31
CA THR A 38 25.75 -5.28 15.94
C THR A 38 24.69 -5.02 14.86
N GLY A 39 24.22 -6.07 14.19
CA GLY A 39 22.96 -6.02 13.45
C GLY A 39 21.80 -5.95 14.44
N GLN A 40 21.43 -4.75 14.90
CA GLN A 40 20.33 -4.52 15.85
C GLN A 40 18.95 -4.70 15.22
N ALA A 41 18.68 -5.84 14.58
CA ALA A 41 17.29 -6.22 14.32
C ALA A 41 16.71 -6.69 15.67
N PHE A 42 16.05 -5.79 16.39
CA PHE A 42 15.35 -6.13 17.62
C PHE A 42 14.12 -6.98 17.26
N ILE A 43 14.23 -8.30 17.43
CA ILE A 43 13.08 -9.20 17.29
C ILE A 43 12.34 -9.21 18.62
N ASN A 44 11.14 -8.63 18.62
CA ASN A 44 10.25 -8.66 19.78
C ASN A 44 9.16 -9.71 19.59
N LEU A 45 9.04 -10.61 20.57
CA LEU A 45 7.95 -11.58 20.63
C LEU A 45 6.85 -11.06 21.57
N ALA A 46 5.63 -10.94 21.04
CA ALA A 46 4.45 -10.61 21.83
C ALA A 46 3.43 -11.74 21.72
N THR A 47 2.67 -11.95 22.79
CA THR A 47 1.52 -12.86 22.78
C THR A 47 0.26 -12.09 23.14
N ASP A 48 -0.86 -12.47 22.53
CA ASP A 48 -2.18 -11.91 22.81
C ASP A 48 -3.20 -13.05 22.75
N ALA A 49 -4.40 -12.85 23.31
CA ALA A 49 -5.48 -13.82 23.21
C ALA A 49 -6.82 -13.10 23.08
N ALA A 50 -7.65 -13.57 22.16
CA ALA A 50 -8.98 -13.02 21.96
C ALA A 50 -9.92 -14.03 21.31
N ALA A 51 -11.19 -14.03 21.73
CA ALA A 51 -12.24 -14.89 21.18
C ALA A 51 -11.86 -16.39 21.12
N GLY A 52 -11.05 -16.88 22.08
CA GLY A 52 -10.58 -18.27 22.11
C GLY A 52 -9.37 -18.58 21.22
N ILE A 53 -8.85 -17.58 20.50
CA ILE A 53 -7.65 -17.69 19.66
C ILE A 53 -6.45 -17.08 20.40
N ASN A 54 -5.33 -17.80 20.40
CA ASN A 54 -4.05 -17.33 20.92
C ASN A 54 -3.20 -16.80 19.77
N TYR A 55 -2.58 -15.64 19.95
CA TYR A 55 -1.77 -14.97 18.96
C TYR A 55 -0.32 -14.93 19.40
N THR A 56 0.59 -15.17 18.46
CA THR A 56 2.03 -15.02 18.66
C THR A 56 2.57 -14.13 17.56
N ARG A 57 3.07 -12.96 17.93
CA ARG A 57 3.63 -11.97 17.01
C ARG A 57 5.13 -11.84 17.16
N LEU A 58 5.84 -11.90 16.04
CA LEU A 58 7.23 -11.51 15.93
C LEU A 58 7.32 -10.17 15.22
N ASN A 59 7.70 -9.11 15.94
CA ASN A 59 7.98 -7.81 15.37
C ASN A 59 9.47 -7.73 15.06
N ILE A 60 9.79 -7.28 13.85
CA ILE A 60 11.14 -7.00 13.40
C ILE A 60 11.30 -5.48 13.53
N GLY A 61 12.00 -5.00 14.55
CA GLY A 61 12.25 -3.57 14.76
C GLY A 61 13.22 -3.03 13.71
N ALA A 62 12.75 -2.90 12.47
CA ALA A 62 13.53 -2.49 11.31
C ALA A 62 12.71 -1.56 10.40
N THR A 63 13.40 -0.64 9.75
CA THR A 63 12.87 0.10 8.60
C THR A 63 13.44 -0.53 7.33
N VAL A 64 12.56 -0.98 6.44
CA VAL A 64 12.89 -1.67 5.20
C VAL A 64 12.49 -0.79 4.03
N GLU A 65 13.46 -0.40 3.22
CA GLU A 65 13.23 0.22 1.92
C GLU A 65 13.31 -0.88 0.86
N THR A 66 12.19 -1.16 0.19
CA THR A 66 12.11 -2.27 -0.78
C THR A 66 11.73 -1.79 -2.17
N GLN A 67 12.37 -2.38 -3.17
CA GLN A 67 11.92 -2.40 -4.55
C GLN A 67 11.68 -3.86 -4.91
N LEU A 68 10.40 -4.24 -5.03
CA LEU A 68 9.98 -5.62 -5.21
C LEU A 68 9.18 -5.73 -6.49
N ASN A 69 9.47 -6.73 -7.32
CA ASN A 69 8.68 -7.05 -8.52
C ASN A 69 8.33 -8.54 -8.51
N MET A 70 7.08 -8.85 -8.85
CA MET A 70 6.55 -10.21 -8.97
C MET A 70 5.59 -10.28 -10.16
N ASN A 71 5.78 -11.28 -11.02
CA ASN A 71 4.89 -11.51 -12.16
C ASN A 71 3.42 -11.75 -11.76
N LYS A 72 3.19 -12.47 -10.66
CA LYS A 72 1.83 -12.76 -10.18
C LYS A 72 1.82 -13.00 -8.68
N LEU A 73 1.04 -12.20 -7.96
CA LEU A 73 0.67 -12.44 -6.57
C LEU A 73 -0.73 -13.04 -6.56
N GLN A 74 -0.85 -14.33 -6.23
CA GLN A 74 -2.12 -15.04 -6.15
C GLN A 74 -2.23 -15.76 -4.81
N LEU A 75 -3.19 -15.34 -3.98
CA LEU A 75 -3.43 -15.88 -2.65
C LEU A 75 -4.90 -16.28 -2.50
N GLY A 76 -5.16 -17.42 -1.85
CA GLY A 76 -6.52 -17.89 -1.62
C GLY A 76 -7.24 -18.40 -2.87
N LEU A 77 -6.54 -19.16 -3.72
CA LEU A 77 -7.16 -19.87 -4.87
C LEU A 77 -7.87 -21.13 -4.37
N TYR A 78 -9.20 -21.09 -4.31
CA TYR A 78 -10.07 -22.22 -4.00
C TYR A 78 -11.51 -21.91 -4.42
N ASP A 79 -12.32 -22.94 -4.61
CA ASP A 79 -13.73 -22.79 -4.94
C ASP A 79 -14.52 -22.21 -3.76
N ARG A 80 -15.24 -21.13 -4.02
CA ARG A 80 -16.07 -20.44 -3.05
C ARG A 80 -17.46 -20.25 -3.64
N ALA A 81 -18.49 -20.66 -2.90
CA ALA A 81 -19.87 -20.51 -3.35
C ALA A 81 -20.21 -19.03 -3.57
N GLY A 82 -20.83 -18.72 -4.70
CA GLY A 82 -21.16 -17.33 -5.10
C GLY A 82 -20.04 -16.62 -5.87
N GLU A 83 -18.85 -17.21 -5.97
CA GLU A 83 -17.69 -16.63 -6.66
C GLU A 83 -17.38 -17.36 -7.97
N ALA A 84 -16.66 -16.68 -8.87
CA ALA A 84 -16.23 -17.28 -10.12
C ALA A 84 -15.29 -18.48 -9.88
N ALA A 85 -15.44 -19.56 -10.66
CA ALA A 85 -14.53 -20.70 -10.60
C ALA A 85 -13.09 -20.27 -10.95
N ASN A 86 -12.09 -20.92 -10.33
CA ASN A 86 -10.67 -20.61 -10.51
C ASN A 86 -10.27 -19.15 -10.17
N SER A 87 -11.06 -18.46 -9.35
CA SER A 87 -10.72 -17.14 -8.81
C SER A 87 -9.98 -17.27 -7.46
N ALA A 88 -9.15 -16.28 -7.17
CA ALA A 88 -8.42 -16.20 -5.90
C ALA A 88 -8.89 -14.98 -5.10
N ASP A 89 -8.77 -15.07 -3.78
CA ASP A 89 -9.15 -13.98 -2.87
C ASP A 89 -8.36 -12.70 -3.12
N ILE A 90 -7.05 -12.83 -3.38
CA ILE A 90 -6.18 -11.73 -3.82
C ILE A 90 -5.46 -12.20 -5.08
N SER A 91 -5.66 -11.49 -6.19
CA SER A 91 -5.00 -11.78 -7.46
C SER A 91 -4.54 -10.48 -8.11
N ILE A 92 -3.23 -10.28 -8.16
CA ILE A 92 -2.59 -9.11 -8.77
C ILE A 92 -1.49 -9.59 -9.72
N ASN A 93 -1.64 -9.28 -11.01
CA ASN A 93 -0.59 -9.55 -11.99
C ASN A 93 0.40 -8.37 -12.02
N ASN A 94 1.66 -8.63 -12.36
CA ASN A 94 2.72 -7.62 -12.40
C ASN A 94 2.81 -6.82 -11.09
N PHE A 95 2.70 -7.49 -9.95
CA PHE A 95 2.75 -6.85 -8.65
C PHE A 95 4.14 -6.23 -8.44
N ALA A 96 4.19 -4.99 -7.99
CA ALA A 96 5.43 -4.33 -7.65
C ALA A 96 5.24 -3.35 -6.50
N LEU A 97 6.31 -3.16 -5.72
CA LEU A 97 6.41 -2.15 -4.67
C LEU A 97 7.59 -1.23 -5.00
N GLY A 98 7.33 0.07 -4.94
CA GLY A 98 8.28 1.11 -5.32
C GLY A 98 8.19 1.44 -6.80
N THR A 99 8.83 2.55 -7.17
CA THR A 99 8.94 2.98 -8.58
C THR A 99 10.38 3.28 -8.93
N VAL A 100 10.64 3.36 -10.24
CA VAL A 100 11.92 3.74 -10.81
C VAL A 100 11.66 4.85 -11.80
N ASN A 101 12.39 5.95 -11.69
CA ASN A 101 12.40 6.96 -12.73
C ASN A 101 13.24 6.44 -13.91
N ASN A 102 12.60 6.12 -15.03
CA ASN A 102 13.28 5.55 -16.19
C ASN A 102 14.27 6.51 -16.87
N GLN A 103 14.09 7.83 -16.74
CA GLN A 103 14.98 8.81 -17.34
C GLN A 103 16.26 9.02 -16.52
N THR A 104 16.18 8.92 -15.19
CA THR A 104 17.31 9.20 -14.29
C THR A 104 17.89 7.94 -13.63
N GLY A 105 17.19 6.82 -13.69
CA GLY A 105 17.51 5.60 -12.93
C GLY A 105 17.25 5.73 -11.43
N GLN A 106 16.62 6.82 -10.96
CA GLN A 106 16.35 7.03 -9.54
C GLN A 106 15.29 6.05 -9.04
N ILE A 107 15.59 5.33 -7.96
CA ILE A 107 14.67 4.41 -7.31
C ILE A 107 13.91 5.17 -6.22
N ASN A 108 12.58 5.09 -6.24
CA ASN A 108 11.71 5.51 -5.15
C ASN A 108 11.23 4.23 -4.44
N PRO A 109 11.87 3.83 -3.33
CA PRO A 109 11.52 2.59 -2.65
C PRO A 109 10.14 2.69 -2.01
N PHE A 110 9.54 1.52 -1.77
CA PHE A 110 8.43 1.38 -0.85
C PHE A 110 9.01 1.19 0.57
N THR A 111 8.71 2.12 1.46
CA THR A 111 9.22 2.11 2.84
C THR A 111 8.24 1.38 3.75
N ILE A 112 8.75 0.42 4.51
CA ILE A 112 8.04 -0.40 5.50
C ILE A 112 8.71 -0.17 6.85
N VAL A 113 7.94 0.11 7.88
CA VAL A 113 8.43 0.33 9.25
C VAL A 113 7.81 -0.71 10.18
N ASP A 114 8.67 -1.33 11.00
CA ASP A 114 8.34 -2.39 11.95
C ASP A 114 7.49 -3.51 11.32
N PRO A 115 8.03 -4.26 10.34
CA PRO A 115 7.34 -5.42 9.82
C PRO A 115 7.16 -6.47 10.91
N TYR A 116 6.02 -7.15 10.90
CA TYR A 116 5.73 -8.23 11.82
C TYR A 116 5.09 -9.42 11.11
N VAL A 117 5.28 -10.59 11.70
CA VAL A 117 4.53 -11.81 11.37
C VAL A 117 3.77 -12.22 12.62
N GLU A 118 2.47 -12.48 12.48
CA GLU A 118 1.64 -12.94 13.59
C GLU A 118 0.90 -14.22 13.21
N PHE A 119 0.92 -15.18 14.14
CA PHE A 119 0.29 -16.48 14.00
C PHE A 119 -0.91 -16.56 14.95
N ALA A 120 -2.02 -17.12 14.47
CA ALA A 120 -3.23 -17.36 15.24
C ALA A 120 -3.42 -18.87 15.49
N TYR A 121 -3.68 -19.24 16.73
CA TYR A 121 -3.83 -20.61 17.20
C TYR A 121 -5.18 -20.82 17.88
N ASP A 122 -5.92 -21.83 17.44
CA ASP A 122 -7.10 -22.35 18.12
C ASP A 122 -6.68 -23.63 18.87
N GLY A 123 -6.52 -23.53 20.18
CA GLY A 123 -5.82 -24.55 20.98
C GLY A 123 -4.40 -24.78 20.47
N ASN A 124 -4.13 -25.98 19.94
CA ASN A 124 -2.81 -26.36 19.38
C ASN A 124 -2.76 -26.27 17.84
N LYS A 125 -3.83 -25.83 17.18
CA LYS A 125 -3.92 -25.77 15.72
C LYS A 125 -3.68 -24.34 15.25
N MET A 126 -2.71 -24.13 14.37
CA MET A 126 -2.55 -22.86 13.67
C MET A 126 -3.72 -22.66 12.71
N VAL A 127 -4.54 -21.64 12.94
CA VAL A 127 -5.73 -21.33 12.14
C VAL A 127 -5.53 -20.17 11.19
N GLY A 128 -4.49 -19.36 11.40
CA GLY A 128 -4.12 -18.29 10.47
C GLY A 128 -2.72 -17.72 10.70
N VAL A 129 -2.23 -17.00 9.70
CA VAL A 129 -0.99 -16.24 9.71
C VAL A 129 -1.24 -14.90 9.05
N ARG A 130 -0.66 -13.83 9.57
CA ARG A 130 -0.63 -12.53 8.89
C ARG A 130 0.77 -11.94 8.87
N ILE A 131 1.05 -11.21 7.82
CA ILE A 131 2.23 -10.37 7.68
C ILE A 131 1.70 -8.94 7.60
N GLY A 132 2.21 -8.07 8.46
CA GLY A 132 1.78 -6.68 8.51
C GLY A 132 2.92 -5.75 8.81
N PHE A 133 2.63 -4.46 8.67
CA PHE A 133 3.59 -3.39 8.85
C PHE A 133 2.96 -2.33 9.74
N ASN A 134 3.72 -1.77 10.67
CA ASN A 134 3.23 -0.68 11.51
C ASN A 134 2.97 0.58 10.66
N GLN A 135 3.93 0.91 9.80
CA GLN A 135 3.78 1.99 8.83
C GLN A 135 4.26 1.52 7.45
N ALA A 136 3.56 1.97 6.40
CA ALA A 136 3.90 1.71 5.02
C ALA A 136 3.70 2.97 4.17
N LYS A 137 4.67 3.28 3.32
CA LYS A 137 4.60 4.43 2.42
C LYS A 137 5.29 4.13 1.10
N GLY A 138 4.61 4.42 -0.01
CA GLY A 138 5.17 4.24 -1.34
C GLY A 138 4.08 3.97 -2.37
N VAL A 139 4.49 3.50 -3.55
CA VAL A 139 3.57 3.11 -4.62
C VAL A 139 3.48 1.60 -4.71
N LEU A 140 2.25 1.08 -4.72
CA LEU A 140 1.93 -0.31 -5.03
C LEU A 140 1.43 -0.38 -6.46
N SER A 141 2.14 -1.09 -7.34
CA SER A 141 1.79 -1.23 -8.74
C SER A 141 1.32 -2.65 -9.05
N GLY A 142 0.34 -2.81 -9.93
CA GLY A 142 -0.22 -4.12 -10.27
C GLY A 142 -1.48 -4.05 -11.11
N ASP A 143 -1.69 -5.05 -11.97
CA ASP A 143 -2.96 -5.26 -12.64
C ASP A 143 -3.86 -6.10 -11.72
N ILE A 144 -4.65 -5.40 -10.89
CA ILE A 144 -5.52 -6.00 -9.88
C ILE A 144 -6.71 -6.70 -10.56
N GLN A 145 -6.83 -8.01 -10.34
CA GLN A 145 -7.93 -8.83 -10.87
C GLN A 145 -9.04 -9.03 -9.83
N SER A 146 -8.67 -9.34 -8.59
CA SER A 146 -9.59 -9.55 -7.47
C SER A 146 -8.91 -9.20 -6.15
N LEU A 147 -9.67 -8.60 -5.23
CA LEU A 147 -9.23 -8.30 -3.87
C LEU A 147 -10.29 -8.73 -2.85
N THR A 148 -9.82 -9.23 -1.71
CA THR A 148 -10.67 -9.58 -0.57
C THR A 148 -10.17 -8.80 0.64
N GLY A 149 -11.05 -8.00 1.23
CA GLY A 149 -10.83 -7.35 2.50
C GLY A 149 -11.27 -5.90 2.57
N ASN A 150 -10.61 -5.12 3.42
CA ASN A 150 -11.01 -3.75 3.76
C ASN A 150 -9.97 -2.75 3.25
N ILE A 151 -10.30 -2.06 2.15
CA ILE A 151 -9.42 -1.15 1.44
C ILE A 151 -10.23 0.12 1.11
N PRO A 152 -10.40 1.05 2.06
CA PRO A 152 -11.03 2.33 1.82
C PRO A 152 -10.09 3.22 1.00
N VAL A 153 -10.68 3.90 0.03
CA VAL A 153 -10.02 4.88 -0.82
C VAL A 153 -10.73 6.21 -0.59
N HIS A 154 -9.96 7.26 -0.35
CA HIS A 154 -10.49 8.61 -0.29
C HIS A 154 -10.22 9.32 -1.61
N ILE A 155 -11.26 9.91 -2.18
CA ILE A 155 -11.22 10.65 -3.43
C ILE A 155 -11.40 12.12 -3.08
N LYS A 156 -10.40 12.95 -3.38
CA LYS A 156 -10.45 14.38 -3.10
C LYS A 156 -9.91 15.16 -4.27
N GLY A 157 -10.62 16.21 -4.68
CA GLY A 157 -10.15 17.07 -5.74
C GLY A 157 -11.14 18.13 -6.15
N THR A 158 -10.83 18.81 -7.24
CA THR A 158 -11.66 19.86 -7.81
C THR A 158 -12.83 19.25 -8.59
N ALA A 159 -14.03 19.82 -8.45
CA ALA A 159 -15.24 19.34 -9.13
C ALA A 159 -15.18 19.47 -10.66
N ASP A 160 -14.18 20.15 -11.23
CA ASP A 160 -13.97 20.24 -12.67
C ASP A 160 -13.94 18.86 -13.37
N ALA A 161 -13.32 17.86 -12.75
CA ALA A 161 -13.31 16.49 -13.27
C ALA A 161 -14.73 15.89 -13.38
N ILE A 162 -15.60 16.20 -12.43
CA ILE A 162 -17.01 15.78 -12.42
C ILE A 162 -17.77 16.53 -13.52
N TYR A 163 -17.56 17.84 -13.63
CA TYR A 163 -18.15 18.67 -14.69
C TYR A 163 -17.79 18.19 -16.10
N ASN A 164 -16.55 17.74 -16.31
CA ASN A 164 -16.09 17.24 -17.60
C ASN A 164 -16.69 15.88 -17.98
N LYS A 165 -17.18 15.10 -17.01
CA LYS A 165 -17.93 13.85 -17.24
C LYS A 165 -19.45 14.06 -17.22
N ALA A 166 -19.92 15.21 -16.75
CA ALA A 166 -21.33 15.57 -16.66
C ALA A 166 -21.88 16.09 -18.00
N THR A 167 -23.09 15.66 -18.35
CA THR A 167 -23.92 16.23 -19.41
C THR A 167 -24.40 17.65 -19.07
N VAL A 168 -24.86 18.42 -20.06
CA VAL A 168 -25.35 19.79 -19.85
C VAL A 168 -26.42 19.88 -18.76
N GLY A 169 -27.35 18.91 -18.73
CA GLY A 169 -28.39 18.86 -17.68
C GLY A 169 -27.81 18.59 -16.29
N GLN A 170 -26.82 17.69 -16.18
CA GLN A 170 -26.13 17.41 -14.92
C GLN A 170 -25.28 18.61 -14.45
N GLN A 171 -24.63 19.31 -15.38
CA GLN A 171 -23.86 20.52 -15.06
C GLN A 171 -24.76 21.65 -14.51
N LEU A 172 -25.98 21.78 -15.06
CA LEU A 172 -26.99 22.69 -14.52
C LEU A 172 -27.40 22.28 -13.10
N LEU A 173 -27.65 20.98 -12.86
CA LEU A 173 -27.99 20.48 -11.52
C LEU A 173 -26.84 20.70 -10.52
N LEU A 174 -25.59 20.47 -10.91
CA LEU A 174 -24.41 20.78 -10.08
C LEU A 174 -24.35 22.26 -9.70
N GLY A 175 -24.57 23.14 -10.69
CA GLY A 175 -24.57 24.59 -10.46
C GLY A 175 -25.72 25.07 -9.56
N LEU A 176 -26.93 24.51 -9.74
CA LEU A 176 -28.09 24.78 -8.87
C LEU A 176 -27.88 24.26 -7.45
N ALA A 177 -27.16 23.17 -7.30
CA ALA A 177 -26.75 22.62 -6.02
C ALA A 177 -25.60 23.41 -5.34
N GLY A 178 -25.06 24.43 -6.00
CA GLY A 178 -23.98 25.25 -5.45
C GLY A 178 -22.61 24.57 -5.46
N ILE A 179 -22.43 23.51 -6.26
CA ILE A 179 -21.11 22.95 -6.59
C ILE A 179 -20.68 23.60 -7.90
N TYR A 180 -19.52 24.24 -7.91
CA TYR A 180 -18.94 24.88 -9.08
C TYR A 180 -17.67 24.15 -9.51
N ARG A 181 -17.19 24.43 -10.73
CA ARG A 181 -15.93 23.84 -11.23
C ARG A 181 -14.75 24.07 -10.29
N SER A 182 -14.69 25.17 -9.56
CA SER A 182 -13.62 25.49 -8.60
C SER A 182 -13.81 24.88 -7.21
N SER A 183 -14.94 24.25 -6.93
CA SER A 183 -15.24 23.67 -5.63
C SER A 183 -14.39 22.43 -5.35
N THR A 184 -13.95 22.26 -4.11
CA THR A 184 -13.24 21.06 -3.65
C THR A 184 -14.25 20.07 -3.09
N VAL A 185 -14.33 18.92 -3.72
CA VAL A 185 -15.24 17.83 -3.37
C VAL A 185 -14.45 16.63 -2.85
N GLU A 186 -15.11 15.83 -2.02
CA GLU A 186 -14.56 14.67 -1.33
C GLU A 186 -15.57 13.52 -1.36
N ALA A 187 -15.07 12.30 -1.53
CA ALA A 187 -15.87 11.08 -1.53
C ALA A 187 -15.07 9.91 -0.98
N ASP A 188 -15.76 8.98 -0.34
CA ASP A 188 -15.17 7.71 0.06
C ASP A 188 -15.59 6.60 -0.92
N ALA A 189 -14.64 5.75 -1.25
CA ALA A 189 -14.81 4.59 -2.10
C ALA A 189 -14.24 3.33 -1.43
N GLY A 190 -14.69 2.17 -1.89
CA GLY A 190 -14.20 0.87 -1.44
C GLY A 190 -14.50 -0.20 -2.48
N LEU A 191 -14.33 -1.46 -2.09
CA LEU A 191 -14.69 -2.59 -2.94
C LEU A 191 -16.20 -2.71 -3.07
N VAL A 192 -16.68 -2.75 -4.31
CA VAL A 192 -18.11 -2.76 -4.65
C VAL A 192 -18.38 -3.72 -5.80
N THR A 193 -19.63 -4.16 -5.89
CA THR A 193 -20.15 -4.85 -7.07
C THR A 193 -20.38 -3.85 -8.21
N SER A 194 -20.65 -4.34 -9.42
CA SER A 194 -21.09 -3.49 -10.55
C SER A 194 -22.40 -2.75 -10.28
N GLY A 195 -23.17 -3.14 -9.25
CA GLY A 195 -24.40 -2.49 -8.80
C GLY A 195 -24.24 -1.60 -7.55
N GLY A 196 -23.01 -1.38 -7.07
CA GLY A 196 -22.69 -0.44 -5.99
C GLY A 196 -22.93 -0.96 -4.59
N ALA A 197 -23.38 -2.21 -4.44
CA ALA A 197 -23.36 -2.90 -3.15
C ALA A 197 -21.91 -3.19 -2.73
N SER A 198 -21.61 -3.15 -1.44
CA SER A 198 -20.28 -3.47 -0.91
C SER A 198 -19.90 -4.91 -1.25
N ASP A 199 -18.67 -5.09 -1.74
CA ASP A 199 -18.15 -6.37 -2.21
C ASP A 199 -16.77 -6.67 -1.60
N PRO A 200 -16.71 -6.99 -0.29
CA PRO A 200 -15.44 -7.20 0.40
C PRO A 200 -14.78 -8.54 0.07
N VAL A 201 -15.39 -9.40 -0.75
CA VAL A 201 -14.90 -10.75 -1.09
C VAL A 201 -14.69 -10.84 -2.59
N ARG A 202 -13.44 -11.07 -3.01
CA ARG A 202 -13.04 -11.20 -4.43
C ARG A 202 -13.58 -10.07 -5.32
N GLY A 203 -13.76 -8.88 -4.75
CA GLY A 203 -14.27 -7.71 -5.45
C GLY A 203 -13.42 -7.39 -6.67
N THR A 204 -14.10 -7.08 -7.77
CA THR A 204 -13.48 -6.75 -9.07
C THR A 204 -13.69 -5.28 -9.47
N TYR A 205 -14.55 -4.56 -8.75
CA TYR A 205 -14.78 -3.13 -8.92
C TYR A 205 -14.45 -2.39 -7.61
N ALA A 206 -13.98 -1.15 -7.76
CA ALA A 206 -13.90 -0.17 -6.69
C ALA A 206 -14.75 1.04 -7.05
N GLY A 207 -15.35 1.67 -6.05
CA GLY A 207 -16.23 2.80 -6.27
C GLY A 207 -16.96 3.22 -5.00
N MET A 208 -17.83 4.21 -5.16
CA MET A 208 -18.67 4.69 -4.08
C MET A 208 -19.79 3.69 -3.79
N THR A 209 -19.86 3.18 -2.56
CA THR A 209 -20.94 2.29 -2.12
C THR A 209 -22.29 3.00 -2.17
N ASN A 210 -23.35 2.24 -2.40
CA ASN A 210 -24.71 2.78 -2.38
C ASN A 210 -25.01 3.43 -1.01
N GLY A 211 -25.53 4.66 -1.03
CA GLY A 211 -25.75 5.48 0.16
C GLY A 211 -24.59 6.43 0.51
N SER A 212 -23.40 6.26 -0.09
CA SER A 212 -22.29 7.19 0.11
C SER A 212 -22.55 8.53 -0.57
N ARG A 213 -22.17 9.63 0.08
CA ARG A 213 -22.41 10.99 -0.40
C ARG A 213 -21.14 11.60 -0.98
N LEU A 214 -21.33 12.53 -1.91
CA LEU A 214 -20.29 13.45 -2.34
C LEU A 214 -20.34 14.68 -1.42
N ASP A 215 -19.29 14.86 -0.64
CA ASP A 215 -19.13 16.00 0.26
C ASP A 215 -18.35 17.13 -0.45
N CYS A 216 -18.56 18.38 -0.07
CA CYS A 216 -17.80 19.51 -0.58
C CYS A 216 -17.30 20.36 0.57
N THR A 217 -15.98 20.44 0.63
CA THR A 217 -15.24 21.01 1.76
C THR A 217 -14.92 22.49 1.52
N ASN A 218 -14.84 22.94 0.26
CA ASN A 218 -14.49 24.32 -0.06
C ASN A 218 -15.12 24.81 -1.37
N GLY A 219 -15.45 26.10 -1.44
CA GLY A 219 -15.94 26.75 -2.65
C GLY A 219 -17.35 26.33 -3.07
N CYS A 220 -18.13 25.71 -2.18
CA CYS A 220 -19.55 25.42 -2.41
C CYS A 220 -20.45 26.42 -1.67
N VAL A 221 -21.65 26.65 -2.21
CA VAL A 221 -22.67 27.44 -1.51
C VAL A 221 -23.22 26.58 -0.36
N PRO A 222 -23.40 27.12 0.86
CA PRO A 222 -23.93 26.38 2.02
C PRO A 222 -25.44 26.02 1.90
N LEU A 223 -25.95 25.76 0.69
CA LEU A 223 -27.33 25.33 0.43
C LEU A 223 -27.56 23.82 0.67
N TRP A 224 -26.80 23.20 1.58
CA TRP A 224 -26.90 21.78 1.95
C TRP A 224 -28.13 21.50 2.80
N THR A 225 -29.29 21.71 2.21
CA THR A 225 -30.57 21.25 2.75
C THR A 225 -30.76 19.77 2.41
N ASP A 226 -31.62 19.06 3.16
CA ASP A 226 -31.91 17.63 2.97
C ASP A 226 -32.28 17.24 1.52
N ILE A 227 -32.83 18.18 0.74
CA ILE A 227 -33.20 18.00 -0.66
C ILE A 227 -31.96 17.84 -1.57
N VAL A 228 -30.90 18.60 -1.29
CA VAL A 228 -29.66 18.58 -2.08
C VAL A 228 -28.85 17.32 -1.75
N THR A 229 -28.86 16.87 -0.50
CA THR A 229 -28.15 15.65 -0.06
C THR A 229 -28.65 14.36 -0.70
N GLY A 230 -29.93 14.26 -1.07
CA GLY A 230 -30.45 13.09 -1.79
C GLY A 230 -29.91 12.97 -3.21
N LEU A 231 -29.60 14.10 -3.85
CA LEU A 231 -29.11 14.19 -5.22
C LEU A 231 -27.64 13.75 -5.35
N PHE A 232 -26.86 13.92 -4.28
CA PHE A 232 -25.43 13.57 -4.20
C PHE A 232 -25.17 12.22 -3.54
N THR A 233 -26.21 11.42 -3.33
CA THR A 233 -26.08 10.08 -2.79
C THR A 233 -25.87 9.08 -3.94
N SER A 234 -24.79 8.28 -3.85
CA SER A 234 -24.51 7.20 -4.78
C SER A 234 -25.62 6.16 -4.72
N ASN A 235 -26.23 5.87 -5.86
CA ASN A 235 -27.18 4.77 -6.03
C ASN A 235 -26.84 4.01 -7.31
N SER A 236 -26.71 2.70 -7.18
CA SER A 236 -26.39 1.79 -8.28
C SER A 236 -25.18 2.24 -9.09
N CYS A 237 -24.07 2.56 -8.40
CA CYS A 237 -22.84 3.05 -9.02
C CYS A 237 -23.00 4.35 -9.82
N ALA A 238 -23.95 5.22 -9.44
CA ALA A 238 -24.12 6.51 -10.06
C ALA A 238 -24.41 7.62 -9.05
N ILE A 239 -23.79 8.78 -9.26
CA ILE A 239 -24.18 10.05 -8.63
C ILE A 239 -24.59 10.99 -9.73
N LEU A 240 -25.82 11.53 -9.66
CA LEU A 240 -26.36 12.37 -10.72
C LEU A 240 -26.40 11.71 -12.10
N GLY A 241 -26.25 10.39 -12.21
CA GLY A 241 -26.11 9.67 -13.49
C GLY A 241 -24.67 9.59 -14.03
N ILE A 242 -23.68 10.04 -13.27
CA ILE A 242 -22.25 9.86 -13.55
C ILE A 242 -21.80 8.56 -12.88
N THR A 243 -21.15 7.67 -13.63
CA THR A 243 -20.65 6.39 -13.11
C THR A 243 -19.60 6.60 -12.01
N THR A 244 -19.76 5.90 -10.88
CA THR A 244 -18.86 5.96 -9.71
C THR A 244 -18.19 4.62 -9.37
N CYS A 245 -18.46 3.56 -10.14
CA CYS A 245 -17.82 2.26 -9.99
C CYS A 245 -16.97 1.90 -11.20
N PHE A 246 -15.77 1.41 -10.89
CA PHE A 246 -14.66 1.31 -11.82
C PHE A 246 -13.98 -0.04 -11.61
N LYS A 247 -13.70 -0.78 -12.68
CA LYS A 247 -12.94 -2.04 -12.60
C LYS A 247 -11.60 -1.81 -11.94
N LEU A 248 -11.19 -2.69 -11.02
CA LEU A 248 -9.91 -2.60 -10.32
C LEU A 248 -8.70 -2.60 -11.28
N SER A 249 -8.82 -3.28 -12.42
CA SER A 249 -7.76 -3.39 -13.42
C SER A 249 -7.30 -2.07 -14.04
N GLN A 250 -8.06 -0.98 -13.89
CA GLN A 250 -7.67 0.34 -14.39
C GLN A 250 -6.78 1.12 -13.41
N PHE A 251 -6.67 0.67 -12.17
CA PHE A 251 -5.83 1.29 -11.15
C PHE A 251 -4.53 0.49 -11.05
N GLN A 252 -3.55 0.87 -11.88
CA GLN A 252 -2.32 0.11 -12.04
C GLN A 252 -1.20 0.53 -11.09
N SER A 253 -1.30 1.72 -10.49
CA SER A 253 -0.37 2.21 -9.46
C SER A 253 -1.15 2.95 -8.40
N LEU A 254 -1.18 2.40 -7.19
CA LEU A 254 -1.89 2.97 -6.06
C LEU A 254 -0.89 3.64 -5.11
N PRO A 255 -1.04 4.93 -4.80
CA PRO A 255 -0.26 5.55 -3.74
C PRO A 255 -0.74 5.03 -2.38
N VAL A 256 0.19 4.56 -1.56
CA VAL A 256 -0.05 4.13 -0.18
C VAL A 256 0.60 5.14 0.75
N GLY A 257 -0.21 5.78 1.59
CA GLY A 257 0.17 6.94 2.38
C GLY A 257 0.13 8.25 1.59
N ASP A 258 0.48 9.35 2.25
CA ASP A 258 0.61 10.68 1.64
C ASP A 258 2.02 10.87 1.08
N LEU A 259 2.16 10.67 -0.23
CA LEU A 259 3.42 10.82 -0.95
C LEU A 259 3.86 12.28 -1.13
N SER A 260 3.01 13.27 -0.80
CA SER A 260 3.39 14.69 -0.86
C SER A 260 4.31 15.12 0.29
N GLN A 261 4.27 14.37 1.40
CA GLN A 261 5.04 14.67 2.60
C GLN A 261 6.43 14.02 2.54
N ALA A 262 7.43 14.66 3.13
CA ALA A 262 8.78 14.10 3.20
C ALA A 262 8.88 12.98 4.26
N GLY A 263 9.75 11.99 4.00
CA GLY A 263 10.00 10.89 4.94
C GLY A 263 8.74 10.07 5.27
N LEU A 264 8.60 9.65 6.52
CA LEU A 264 7.48 8.82 7.01
C LEU A 264 6.22 9.61 7.39
N ALA A 265 6.23 10.94 7.24
CA ALA A 265 5.03 11.75 7.46
C ALA A 265 3.92 11.28 6.50
N GLY A 266 2.72 11.04 7.04
CA GLY A 266 1.57 10.52 6.28
C GLY A 266 1.71 9.07 5.82
N ALA A 267 2.61 8.27 6.42
CA ALA A 267 2.65 6.83 6.16
C ALA A 267 1.35 6.15 6.62
N ALA A 268 0.80 5.26 5.78
CA ALA A 268 -0.38 4.48 6.12
C ALA A 268 -0.05 3.48 7.23
N LYS A 269 -1.00 3.22 8.12
CA LYS A 269 -0.83 2.31 9.26
C LYS A 269 -1.82 1.16 9.24
N GLY A 270 -1.49 0.08 9.94
CA GLY A 270 -2.39 -1.08 10.10
C GLY A 270 -2.50 -1.97 8.85
N PHE A 271 -1.60 -1.82 7.89
CA PHE A 271 -1.55 -2.68 6.71
C PHE A 271 -1.21 -4.11 7.14
N PHE A 272 -2.01 -5.09 6.71
CA PHE A 272 -1.62 -6.50 6.77
C PHE A 272 -2.27 -7.34 5.67
N ILE A 273 -1.60 -8.43 5.30
CA ILE A 273 -2.15 -9.52 4.50
C ILE A 273 -2.18 -10.77 5.38
N SER A 274 -3.33 -11.43 5.44
CA SER A 274 -3.51 -12.63 6.25
C SER A 274 -4.01 -13.81 5.41
N LEU A 275 -3.62 -15.02 5.82
CA LEU A 275 -4.16 -16.27 5.32
C LEU A 275 -4.71 -17.07 6.51
N GLN A 276 -5.96 -17.47 6.44
CA GLN A 276 -6.63 -18.19 7.52
C GLN A 276 -7.55 -19.29 7.01
N SER A 277 -7.63 -20.37 7.77
CA SER A 277 -8.44 -21.56 7.48
C SER A 277 -9.90 -21.45 7.95
N GLN A 278 -10.17 -20.48 8.83
CA GLN A 278 -11.48 -20.09 9.35
C GLN A 278 -11.50 -18.57 9.51
N ASP A 279 -12.64 -18.00 9.87
CA ASP A 279 -12.71 -16.57 10.17
C ASP A 279 -11.91 -16.27 11.43
N VAL A 280 -11.00 -15.29 11.35
CA VAL A 280 -10.11 -14.90 12.44
C VAL A 280 -10.22 -13.40 12.68
N GLN A 281 -10.35 -13.02 13.95
CA GLN A 281 -10.31 -11.61 14.34
C GLN A 281 -8.87 -11.19 14.58
N TRP A 282 -8.35 -10.26 13.81
CA TRP A 282 -7.00 -9.73 13.98
C TRP A 282 -7.06 -8.37 14.65
N ARG A 283 -6.18 -8.13 15.63
CA ARG A 283 -6.08 -6.82 16.26
C ARG A 283 -5.42 -5.82 15.31
N ASP A 284 -6.08 -4.72 15.04
CA ASP A 284 -5.51 -3.60 14.32
C ASP A 284 -4.47 -2.86 15.18
N MET A 285 -3.36 -2.50 14.56
CA MET A 285 -2.21 -1.94 15.28
C MET A 285 -2.33 -0.45 15.58
N ASP A 286 -3.14 0.29 14.82
CA ASP A 286 -3.35 1.72 15.02
C ASP A 286 -4.54 1.97 15.94
N SER A 287 -5.69 1.35 15.63
CA SER A 287 -6.95 1.56 16.35
C SER A 287 -7.15 0.63 17.56
N GLY A 288 -6.42 -0.49 17.64
CA GLY A 288 -6.61 -1.53 18.66
C GLY A 288 -7.90 -2.36 18.48
N GLN A 289 -8.71 -2.05 17.46
CA GLN A 289 -9.96 -2.74 17.18
C GLN A 289 -9.73 -4.11 16.55
N MET A 290 -10.70 -5.01 16.73
CA MET A 290 -10.65 -6.33 16.12
C MET A 290 -11.26 -6.29 14.72
N ILE A 291 -10.48 -6.66 13.73
CA ILE A 291 -10.89 -6.75 12.33
C ILE A 291 -11.14 -8.21 12.00
N THR A 292 -12.37 -8.53 11.60
CA THR A 292 -12.73 -9.90 11.21
C THR A 292 -12.24 -10.17 9.79
N ALA A 293 -11.22 -11.01 9.66
CA ALA A 293 -10.74 -11.50 8.38
C ALA A 293 -11.42 -12.84 8.06
N LEU A 294 -12.09 -12.88 6.91
CA LEU A 294 -12.82 -14.04 6.43
C LEU A 294 -11.86 -15.19 6.07
N LYS A 295 -12.29 -16.44 6.19
CA LYS A 295 -11.56 -17.61 5.68
C LYS A 295 -11.00 -17.35 4.27
N GLY A 296 -9.75 -17.74 4.07
CA GLY A 296 -9.00 -17.54 2.83
C GLY A 296 -7.87 -16.53 2.99
N ALA A 297 -7.56 -15.80 1.93
CA ALA A 297 -6.63 -14.67 1.98
C ALA A 297 -7.40 -13.36 2.16
N PHE A 298 -6.88 -12.46 2.99
CA PHE A 298 -7.52 -11.19 3.32
C PHE A 298 -6.47 -10.08 3.37
N MET A 299 -6.77 -8.94 2.74
CA MET A 299 -5.95 -7.74 2.77
C MET A 299 -6.66 -6.67 3.57
N ASN A 300 -5.97 -6.11 4.56
CA ASN A 300 -6.48 -5.02 5.36
C ASN A 300 -5.59 -3.79 5.16
N MET A 301 -6.22 -2.68 4.80
CA MET A 301 -5.63 -1.36 4.72
C MET A 301 -6.63 -0.40 5.37
N PRO A 302 -6.69 -0.30 6.70
CA PRO A 302 -7.75 0.46 7.35
C PRO A 302 -7.48 1.97 7.21
N LYS A 303 -8.51 2.79 7.47
CA LYS A 303 -8.28 4.20 7.75
C LYS A 303 -7.44 4.30 9.04
N TYR A 304 -6.52 5.26 9.09
CA TYR A 304 -5.58 5.43 10.20
C TYR A 304 -5.60 6.86 10.70
N ARG A 305 -5.08 7.09 11.91
CA ARG A 305 -4.93 8.44 12.46
C ARG A 305 -3.61 9.06 12.01
N ASP A 306 -3.70 10.22 11.36
CA ASP A 306 -2.55 11.05 11.00
C ASP A 306 -1.91 11.70 12.25
N ALA A 307 -0.83 12.46 12.07
CA ALA A 307 -0.14 13.16 13.16
C ALA A 307 -1.02 14.21 13.88
N ASN A 308 -2.11 14.65 13.25
CA ASN A 308 -3.07 15.61 13.78
C ASN A 308 -4.29 14.93 14.43
N GLY A 309 -4.34 13.58 14.44
CA GLY A 309 -5.44 12.80 14.97
C GLY A 309 -6.63 12.61 14.03
N ASN A 310 -6.55 13.11 12.80
CA ASN A 310 -7.59 12.98 11.79
C ASN A 310 -7.61 11.56 11.22
N LEU A 311 -8.81 11.03 10.99
CA LEU A 311 -8.98 9.72 10.38
C LEU A 311 -8.86 9.84 8.86
N VAL A 312 -7.77 9.31 8.29
CA VAL A 312 -7.45 9.42 6.87
C VAL A 312 -7.40 8.04 6.22
N SER A 313 -7.77 7.97 4.94
CA SER A 313 -7.65 6.73 4.16
C SER A 313 -6.20 6.47 3.76
N PRO A 314 -5.79 5.19 3.63
CA PRO A 314 -4.44 4.81 3.21
C PRO A 314 -4.15 5.15 1.75
N ILE A 315 -5.18 5.23 0.91
CA ILE A 315 -5.08 5.55 -0.51
C ILE A 315 -5.88 6.84 -0.73
N ASN A 316 -5.19 7.87 -1.22
CA ASN A 316 -5.78 9.17 -1.57
C ASN A 316 -5.55 9.42 -3.06
N ILE A 317 -6.65 9.62 -3.79
CA ILE A 317 -6.63 9.86 -5.24
C ILE A 317 -7.51 11.06 -5.59
N ASP A 318 -7.33 11.62 -6.78
CA ASP A 318 -8.22 12.68 -7.28
C ASP A 318 -9.34 12.12 -8.18
N PHE A 319 -10.32 12.97 -8.51
CA PHE A 319 -11.44 12.58 -9.38
C PHE A 319 -11.01 12.26 -10.82
N ASN A 320 -9.94 12.85 -11.34
CA ASN A 320 -9.45 12.49 -12.67
C ASN A 320 -8.85 11.07 -12.67
N GLN A 321 -8.13 10.72 -11.61
CA GLN A 321 -7.61 9.37 -11.37
C GLN A 321 -8.74 8.37 -11.15
N ALA A 322 -9.78 8.75 -10.40
CA ALA A 322 -10.95 7.90 -10.21
C ALA A 322 -11.68 7.59 -11.53
N PHE A 323 -11.91 8.60 -12.37
CA PHE A 323 -12.66 8.45 -13.63
C PHE A 323 -11.88 7.83 -14.79
N ASN A 324 -10.57 8.07 -14.87
CA ASN A 324 -9.74 7.63 -15.99
C ASN A 324 -8.80 6.48 -15.62
N GLY A 325 -8.81 6.06 -14.35
CA GLY A 325 -7.84 5.12 -13.80
C GLY A 325 -6.49 5.77 -13.49
N ILE A 326 -5.58 4.97 -12.93
CA ILE A 326 -4.21 5.40 -12.63
C ILE A 326 -3.26 4.57 -13.48
N PRO A 327 -2.52 5.20 -14.40
CA PRO A 327 -1.61 4.47 -15.27
C PRO A 327 -0.48 3.83 -14.47
N ARG A 328 0.10 2.78 -15.04
CA ARG A 328 1.24 2.11 -14.44
C ARG A 328 2.47 3.01 -14.41
N GLN A 329 3.07 3.13 -13.24
CA GLN A 329 4.37 3.74 -13.00
C GLN A 329 5.46 2.71 -13.27
N ASP A 330 6.61 3.20 -13.72
CA ASP A 330 7.76 2.37 -14.03
C ASP A 330 8.30 1.74 -12.75
N THR A 331 8.47 0.42 -12.74
CA THR A 331 8.95 -0.33 -11.56
C THR A 331 10.30 -0.98 -11.81
N CYS A 332 10.85 -0.84 -13.03
CA CYS A 332 12.14 -1.33 -13.46
C CYS A 332 12.76 -0.39 -14.48
N VAL A 333 14.09 -0.33 -14.52
CA VAL A 333 14.82 0.46 -15.53
C VAL A 333 14.55 -0.14 -16.92
N GLY A 334 13.90 0.63 -17.78
CA GLY A 334 13.62 0.28 -19.18
C GLY A 334 12.39 -0.58 -19.43
N MET A 335 11.63 -0.97 -18.40
CA MET A 335 10.38 -1.74 -18.55
C MET A 335 9.30 -1.30 -17.57
N ASN A 336 8.07 -1.21 -18.06
CA ASN A 336 6.94 -0.74 -17.26
C ASN A 336 6.14 -1.91 -16.65
N LYS A 337 6.29 -3.16 -17.13
CA LYS A 337 5.58 -4.37 -16.64
C LYS A 337 6.48 -5.62 -16.72
N GLY A 338 6.24 -6.60 -15.85
CA GLY A 338 6.73 -7.98 -16.04
C GLY A 338 8.22 -8.18 -15.82
N CYS A 339 8.78 -7.48 -14.84
CA CYS A 339 10.01 -7.92 -14.19
C CYS A 339 9.62 -8.98 -13.14
#